data_AF-A0A8K0NTZ5-F1
#
_entry.id   AF-A0A8K0NTZ5-F1
#
_cell.length_a   1.000
_cell.length_b   1.000
_cell.length_c   1.000
_cell.angle_alpha   90.00
_cell.angle_beta   90.00
_cell.angle_gamma   90.00
#
_symmetry.space_group_name_H-M   'P 1'
#
loop_
_entity.id
_entity.type
_entity.pdbx_description
1 polymer ?
#
loop_
_entity_poly.entity_id
_entity_poly.type
_entity_poly.pdbx_seq_one_letter_code
_entity_poly.pdbx_strand_id
1 'polypeptide(L)'
;MSSRTFRDKIKKQDDDDLTKGKLPKDFEQAIPVTLIEALGLMAKRVQDEKTISAPGMKMDNTVVSGFQSYIVAQQERFGGEVFGSVHDKKRAIRAAYEEYVNEVEMNQLLNLRPRDVEEAKVLVTSLERLESEDEQTALAEVIAIVNREAMAQPGE
;
A
#
# COMPACT_ATOMS: atom_id res chain seq x y z
N MET A 1 26.39 8.09 13.48
CA MET A 1 25.29 8.07 14.47
C MET A 1 24.51 6.78 14.24
N SER A 2 24.33 5.97 15.29
CA SER A 2 24.00 4.53 15.22
C SER A 2 22.50 4.26 15.08
N SER A 3 22.12 3.31 14.21
CA SER A 3 20.74 2.84 13.91
C SER A 3 20.00 2.17 15.08
N ARG A 4 20.52 2.25 16.31
CA ARG A 4 19.94 1.63 17.50
C ARG A 4 18.66 2.34 18.00
N THR A 5 18.46 3.61 17.69
CA THR A 5 17.30 4.39 18.18
C THR A 5 15.96 4.00 17.55
N PHE A 6 15.92 3.53 16.31
CA PHE A 6 14.65 3.13 15.67
C PHE A 6 14.12 1.81 16.25
N ARG A 7 15.01 0.83 16.42
CA ARG A 7 14.66 -0.51 16.91
C ARG A 7 14.25 -0.52 18.39
N ASP A 8 14.83 0.37 19.19
CA ASP A 8 14.53 0.49 20.62
C ASP A 8 13.21 1.25 20.89
N LYS A 9 12.73 2.08 19.95
CA LYS A 9 11.43 2.75 20.04
C LYS A 9 10.24 1.84 19.71
N ILE A 10 10.41 0.93 18.74
CA ILE A 10 9.37 -0.05 18.36
C ILE A 10 8.97 -0.97 19.52
N LYS A 11 9.89 -1.21 20.48
CA LYS A 11 9.66 -2.11 21.63
C LYS A 11 8.87 -1.50 22.79
N LYS A 12 8.46 -0.22 22.74
CA LYS A 12 7.95 0.50 23.92
C LYS A 12 6.58 1.16 23.79
N GLN A 13 5.79 0.87 22.76
CA GLN A 13 4.48 1.51 22.60
C GLN A 13 3.37 0.48 22.41
N ASP A 14 2.71 0.13 23.51
CA ASP A 14 1.44 -0.61 23.52
C ASP A 14 0.27 0.23 22.93
N ASP A 15 0.50 1.51 22.61
CA ASP A 15 -0.47 2.42 21.98
C ASP A 15 -0.42 2.43 20.44
N ASP A 16 0.62 1.84 19.83
CA ASP A 16 0.89 1.84 18.38
C ASP A 16 0.34 0.56 17.71
N ASP A 17 -0.89 0.21 18.06
CA ASP A 17 -1.53 -0.99 17.54
C ASP A 17 -2.05 -0.75 16.11
N LEU A 18 -1.22 -1.06 15.12
CA LEU A 18 -1.56 -0.97 13.69
C LEU A 18 -2.80 -1.79 13.34
N THR A 19 -3.13 -2.82 14.12
CA THR A 19 -4.35 -3.63 13.94
C THR A 19 -5.62 -2.85 14.22
N LYS A 20 -5.51 -1.70 14.93
CA LYS A 20 -6.58 -0.76 15.26
C LYS A 20 -6.53 0.52 14.42
N GLY A 21 -5.72 0.54 13.36
CA GLY A 21 -5.59 1.71 12.47
C GLY A 21 -4.90 2.93 13.09
N LYS A 22 -4.25 2.77 14.26
CA LYS A 22 -3.50 3.85 14.91
C LYS A 22 -2.06 3.82 14.46
N LEU A 23 -1.62 4.92 13.85
CA LEU A 23 -0.21 5.13 13.50
C LEU A 23 0.54 5.75 14.68
N PRO A 24 1.83 5.40 14.89
CA PRO A 24 2.67 6.14 15.83
C PRO A 24 2.71 7.63 15.46
N LYS A 25 2.90 8.51 16.45
CA LYS A 25 2.96 9.97 16.25
C LYS A 25 3.93 10.42 15.15
N ASP A 26 5.07 9.73 15.04
CA ASP A 26 6.08 10.01 14.01
C ASP A 26 5.57 9.76 12.57
N PHE A 27 4.45 9.05 12.41
CA PHE A 27 3.82 8.69 11.14
C PHE A 27 2.45 9.38 10.90
N GLU A 28 1.98 10.24 11.80
CA GLU A 28 0.71 10.99 11.60
C GLU A 28 0.75 11.87 10.34
N GLN A 29 1.93 12.37 9.97
CA GLN A 29 2.15 13.16 8.75
C GLN A 29 2.70 12.34 7.58
N ALA A 30 2.85 11.02 7.75
CA ALA A 30 3.35 10.17 6.68
C ALA A 30 2.32 10.08 5.56
N ILE A 31 2.79 10.05 4.31
CA ILE A 31 1.94 9.82 3.14
C ILE A 31 1.95 8.32 2.84
N PRO A 32 0.83 7.61 3.03
CA PRO A 32 0.77 6.19 2.76
C PRO A 32 0.85 5.92 1.24
N VAL A 33 1.74 5.01 0.83
CA VAL A 33 1.90 4.59 -0.57
C VAL A 33 1.65 3.09 -0.71
N THR A 34 1.02 2.70 -1.82
CA THR A 34 0.95 1.31 -2.27
C THR A 34 2.32 0.80 -2.70
N LEU A 35 2.47 -0.52 -2.80
CA LEU A 35 3.71 -1.14 -3.30
C LEU A 35 4.01 -0.73 -4.73
N ILE A 36 2.98 -0.61 -5.58
CA ILE A 36 3.10 -0.18 -6.98
C ILE A 36 3.52 1.30 -7.04
N GLU A 37 2.95 2.16 -6.19
CA GLU A 37 3.37 3.56 -6.10
C GLU A 37 4.83 3.69 -5.66
N ALA A 38 5.24 2.90 -4.66
CA ALA A 38 6.63 2.86 -4.21
C ALA A 38 7.58 2.41 -5.32
N LEU A 39 7.20 1.40 -6.12
CA LEU A 39 7.99 0.97 -7.28
C LEU A 39 8.14 2.08 -8.31
N GLY A 40 7.04 2.78 -8.66
CA GLY A 40 7.06 3.88 -9.61
C GLY A 40 7.99 5.02 -9.17
N LEU A 41 7.92 5.39 -7.89
CA LEU A 41 8.79 6.42 -7.31
C LEU A 41 10.27 6.00 -7.31
N MET A 42 10.56 4.74 -6.98
CA MET A 42 11.93 4.20 -7.00
C MET A 42 12.48 4.08 -8.43
N ALA A 43 11.68 3.60 -9.38
CA ALA A 43 12.06 3.51 -10.79
C ALA A 43 12.39 4.88 -11.36
N LYS A 44 11.56 5.89 -11.05
CA LYS A 44 11.83 7.29 -11.42
C LYS A 44 13.14 7.78 -10.79
N ARG A 45 13.38 7.50 -9.52
CA ARG A 45 14.64 7.88 -8.85
C ARG A 45 15.87 7.27 -9.52
N VAL A 46 15.81 5.98 -9.88
CA VAL A 46 16.91 5.30 -10.60
C VAL A 46 17.12 5.92 -11.98
N GLN A 47 16.06 6.29 -12.69
CA GLN A 47 16.15 6.98 -13.98
C GLN A 47 16.79 8.38 -13.84
N ASP A 48 16.38 9.14 -12.82
CA ASP A 48 16.91 10.48 -12.52
C ASP A 48 18.38 10.42 -12.08
N GLU A 49 18.82 9.39 -11.36
CA GLU A 49 20.22 9.19 -11.00
C GLU A 49 21.08 8.74 -12.19
N LYS A 50 20.51 8.01 -13.15
CA LYS A 50 21.20 7.65 -14.41
C LYS A 50 21.39 8.85 -15.33
N THR A 51 20.49 9.83 -15.29
CA THR A 51 20.60 11.08 -16.07
C THR A 51 21.45 12.14 -15.37
N ILE A 52 21.46 12.14 -14.03
CA ILE A 52 22.33 12.99 -13.20
C ILE A 52 23.53 12.15 -12.75
N SER A 53 24.47 11.90 -13.65
CA SER A 53 25.75 11.26 -13.30
C SER A 53 26.60 12.20 -12.44
N ALA A 54 26.26 12.32 -11.15
CA ALA A 54 27.14 12.91 -10.15
C ALA A 54 28.22 11.87 -9.80
N PRO A 55 29.52 12.16 -10.04
CA PRO A 55 30.59 11.22 -9.76
C PRO A 55 30.73 11.05 -8.24
N GLY A 56 30.41 9.86 -7.72
CA GLY A 56 30.74 9.51 -6.33
C GLY A 56 29.73 8.65 -5.57
N MET A 57 28.48 8.54 -6.01
CA MET A 57 27.49 7.67 -5.34
C MET A 57 27.36 6.33 -6.06
N LYS A 58 28.28 5.39 -5.78
CA LYS A 58 27.98 3.96 -5.96
C LYS A 58 27.09 3.56 -4.78
N MET A 59 25.78 3.66 -4.96
CA MET A 59 24.85 3.10 -3.99
C MET A 59 24.85 1.58 -4.18
N ASP A 60 25.65 0.87 -3.39
CA ASP A 60 25.45 -0.56 -3.16
C ASP A 60 24.21 -0.72 -2.27
N ASN A 61 23.04 -0.48 -2.86
CA ASN A 61 21.78 -0.43 -2.15
C ASN A 61 21.05 -1.74 -2.34
N THR A 62 21.61 -2.79 -1.73
CA THR A 62 21.02 -4.13 -1.62
C THR A 62 19.57 -4.09 -1.12
N VAL A 63 19.21 -3.06 -0.35
CA VAL A 63 17.83 -2.80 0.09
C VAL A 63 16.93 -2.38 -1.08
N VAL A 64 17.36 -1.44 -1.93
CA VAL A 64 16.57 -0.97 -3.08
C VAL A 64 16.41 -2.08 -4.12
N SER A 65 17.49 -2.81 -4.42
CA SER A 65 17.42 -3.96 -5.34
C SER A 65 16.54 -5.09 -4.80
N GLY A 66 16.68 -5.44 -3.52
CA GLY A 66 15.81 -6.43 -2.87
C GLY A 66 14.33 -6.01 -2.85
N PHE A 67 14.05 -4.73 -2.58
CA PHE A 67 12.70 -4.19 -2.57
C PHE A 67 12.07 -4.14 -3.97
N GLN A 68 12.85 -3.78 -4.99
CA GLN A 68 12.42 -3.82 -6.39
C GLN A 68 12.06 -5.25 -6.82
N SER A 69 12.91 -6.23 -6.51
CA SER A 69 12.63 -7.65 -6.79
C SER A 69 11.37 -8.15 -6.08
N TYR A 70 11.17 -7.76 -4.82
CA TYR A 70 9.97 -8.09 -4.07
C TYR A 70 8.71 -7.54 -4.74
N ILE A 71 8.69 -6.27 -5.13
CA ILE A 71 7.49 -5.67 -5.72
C ILE A 71 7.19 -6.27 -7.11
N VAL A 72 8.21 -6.50 -7.94
CA VAL A 72 8.02 -7.17 -9.24
C VAL A 72 7.39 -8.56 -9.04
N ALA A 73 7.88 -9.34 -8.07
CA ALA A 73 7.28 -10.64 -7.74
C ALA A 73 5.82 -10.51 -7.25
N GLN A 74 5.48 -9.45 -6.51
CA GLN A 74 4.08 -9.18 -6.13
C GLN A 74 3.23 -8.77 -7.34
N GLN A 75 3.78 -7.99 -8.28
CA GLN A 75 3.07 -7.63 -9.52
C GLN A 75 2.79 -8.86 -10.38
N GLU A 76 3.76 -9.75 -10.58
CA GLU A 76 3.55 -11.00 -11.32
C GLU A 76 2.47 -11.87 -10.66
N ARG A 77 2.45 -11.92 -9.32
CA ARG A 77 1.45 -12.69 -8.56
C ARG A 77 0.05 -12.08 -8.62
N PHE A 78 -0.07 -10.76 -8.66
CA PHE A 78 -1.33 -10.03 -8.63
C PHE A 78 -1.64 -9.33 -9.97
N GLY A 79 -1.20 -9.87 -11.11
CA GLY A 79 -1.72 -9.44 -12.42
C GLY A 79 -1.20 -8.11 -12.98
N GLY A 80 0.01 -7.69 -12.64
CA GLY A 80 0.77 -6.70 -13.42
C GLY A 80 0.22 -5.28 -13.44
N GLU A 81 -0.56 -4.88 -12.43
CA GLU A 81 -1.20 -3.56 -12.40
C GLU A 81 -0.18 -2.42 -12.47
N VAL A 82 -0.48 -1.45 -13.32
CA VAL A 82 0.37 -0.28 -13.61
C VAL A 82 -0.02 0.91 -12.74
N PHE A 83 0.98 1.76 -12.43
CA PHE A 83 0.86 2.91 -11.53
C PHE A 83 -0.37 3.82 -11.78
N GLY A 84 -0.72 4.07 -13.04
CA GLY A 84 -1.87 4.92 -13.40
C GLY A 84 -3.22 4.37 -12.91
N SER A 85 -3.43 3.05 -13.03
CA SER A 85 -4.66 2.40 -12.59
C SER A 85 -4.84 2.48 -11.06
N VAL A 86 -3.75 2.26 -10.31
CA VAL A 86 -3.78 2.36 -8.85
C VAL A 86 -4.20 3.75 -8.39
N HIS A 87 -3.69 4.80 -9.04
CA HIS A 87 -4.04 6.18 -8.72
C HIS A 87 -5.53 6.48 -9.02
N ASP A 88 -6.05 5.98 -10.13
CA ASP A 88 -7.47 6.14 -10.48
C ASP A 88 -8.39 5.39 -9.51
N LYS A 89 -8.00 4.19 -9.07
CA LYS A 89 -8.71 3.43 -8.02
C LYS A 89 -8.72 4.17 -6.68
N LYS A 90 -7.57 4.71 -6.23
CA LYS A 90 -7.52 5.52 -5.00
C LYS A 90 -8.43 6.75 -5.10
N ARG A 91 -8.47 7.41 -6.25
CA ARG A 91 -9.37 8.55 -6.49
C ARG A 91 -10.84 8.12 -6.42
N ALA A 92 -11.21 7.02 -7.07
CA ALA A 92 -12.57 6.51 -7.06
C ALA A 92 -13.04 6.11 -5.66
N ILE A 93 -12.18 5.39 -4.92
CA ILE A 93 -12.47 4.98 -3.54
C ILE A 93 -12.63 6.20 -2.64
N ARG A 94 -11.72 7.17 -2.72
CA ARG A 94 -11.80 8.39 -1.90
C ARG A 94 -13.05 9.20 -2.19
N ALA A 95 -13.39 9.40 -3.47
CA ALA A 95 -14.54 10.20 -3.85
C ALA A 95 -15.88 9.62 -3.36
N ALA A 96 -15.96 8.30 -3.16
CA ALA A 96 -17.20 7.62 -2.84
C ALA A 96 -17.26 7.05 -1.41
N TYR A 97 -16.11 6.81 -0.75
CA TYR A 97 -16.05 6.04 0.50
C TYR A 97 -15.02 6.56 1.52
N GLU A 98 -14.58 7.82 1.44
CA GLU A 98 -13.61 8.37 2.41
C GLU A 98 -14.10 8.33 3.87
N GLU A 99 -15.41 8.32 4.09
CA GLU A 99 -16.02 8.22 5.43
C GLU A 99 -15.87 6.80 6.03
N TYR A 100 -15.67 5.79 5.19
CA TYR A 100 -15.66 4.37 5.59
C TYR A 100 -14.27 3.75 5.59
N VAL A 101 -13.36 4.19 4.71
CA VAL A 101 -12.04 3.60 4.54
C VAL A 101 -10.97 4.68 4.58
N ASN A 102 -10.04 4.59 5.53
CA ASN A 102 -8.94 5.55 5.63
C ASN A 102 -7.81 5.26 4.63
N GLU A 103 -6.86 6.20 4.48
CA GLU A 103 -5.75 6.09 3.52
C GLU A 103 -4.87 4.85 3.72
N VAL A 104 -4.67 4.41 4.97
CA VAL A 104 -3.86 3.21 5.28
C VAL A 104 -4.62 1.95 4.88
N GLU A 105 -5.88 1.84 5.29
CA GLU A 105 -6.78 0.73 4.95
C GLU A 105 -6.92 0.62 3.43
N MET A 106 -7.15 1.73 2.73
CA MET A 106 -7.27 1.77 1.27
C MET A 106 -6.00 1.21 0.58
N ASN A 107 -4.81 1.62 1.04
CA ASN A 107 -3.57 1.10 0.47
C ASN A 107 -3.36 -0.38 0.80
N GLN A 108 -3.76 -0.84 1.98
CA GLN A 108 -3.71 -2.26 2.34
C GLN A 108 -4.66 -3.08 1.45
N LEU A 109 -5.88 -2.61 1.22
CA LEU A 109 -6.83 -3.25 0.32
C LEU A 109 -6.30 -3.33 -1.12
N LEU A 110 -5.70 -2.26 -1.64
CA LEU A 110 -5.09 -2.24 -2.99
C LEU A 110 -3.91 -3.20 -3.13
N ASN A 111 -3.11 -3.35 -2.06
CA ASN A 111 -1.96 -4.26 -2.06
C ASN A 111 -2.37 -5.73 -1.86
N LEU A 112 -3.36 -6.00 -1.00
CA LEU A 112 -3.74 -7.35 -0.57
C LEU A 112 -4.83 -7.97 -1.44
N ARG A 113 -5.66 -7.14 -2.07
CA ARG A 113 -6.76 -7.54 -2.97
C ARG A 113 -7.64 -8.65 -2.39
N PRO A 114 -8.26 -8.42 -1.23
CA PRO A 114 -9.21 -9.39 -0.68
C PRO A 114 -10.34 -9.66 -1.67
N ARG A 115 -10.88 -10.87 -1.68
CA ARG A 115 -11.94 -11.32 -2.60
C ARG A 115 -13.32 -10.85 -2.14
N ASP A 116 -13.52 -10.74 -0.84
CA ASP A 116 -14.79 -10.41 -0.21
C ASP A 116 -14.57 -9.64 1.11
N VAL A 117 -15.69 -9.20 1.70
CA VAL A 117 -15.72 -8.38 2.92
C VAL A 117 -15.12 -9.14 4.11
N GLU A 118 -15.36 -10.44 4.20
CA GLU A 118 -14.86 -11.27 5.30
C GLU A 118 -13.33 -11.36 5.24
N GLU A 119 -12.77 -11.66 4.07
CA GLU A 119 -11.33 -11.70 3.85
C GLU A 119 -10.69 -10.33 4.07
N ALA A 120 -11.34 -9.24 3.64
CA ALA A 120 -10.86 -7.88 3.87
C ALA A 120 -10.71 -7.57 5.37
N LYS A 121 -11.71 -7.93 6.18
CA LYS A 121 -11.68 -7.72 7.64
C LYS A 121 -10.63 -8.58 8.34
N VAL A 122 -10.43 -9.81 7.89
CA VAL A 122 -9.38 -10.70 8.42
C VAL A 122 -7.98 -10.17 8.10
N LEU A 123 -7.76 -9.70 6.87
CA LEU A 123 -6.45 -9.22 6.42
C LEU A 123 -6.14 -7.79 6.89
N VAL A 124 -7.17 -6.97 7.06
CA VAL A 124 -7.10 -5.57 7.51
C VAL A 124 -8.04 -5.40 8.70
N THR A 125 -7.56 -5.83 9.87
CA THR A 125 -8.36 -5.93 11.11
C THR A 125 -9.00 -4.62 11.55
N SER A 126 -8.45 -3.46 11.16
CA SER A 126 -9.07 -2.18 11.51
C SER A 126 -10.43 -1.96 10.83
N LEU A 127 -10.73 -2.71 9.77
CA LEU A 127 -12.03 -2.72 9.10
C LEU A 127 -13.10 -3.51 9.86
N GLU A 128 -12.76 -4.26 10.91
CA GLU A 128 -13.75 -4.95 11.75
C GLU A 128 -14.76 -3.98 12.38
N ARG A 129 -14.37 -2.70 12.55
CA ARG A 129 -15.25 -1.63 13.03
C ARG A 129 -16.45 -1.32 12.13
N LEU A 130 -16.41 -1.76 10.86
CA LEU A 130 -17.46 -1.53 9.86
C LEU A 130 -18.55 -2.61 10.00
N GLU A 131 -19.52 -2.40 10.88
CA GLU A 131 -20.49 -3.43 11.27
C GLU A 131 -21.86 -3.27 10.60
N SER A 132 -22.26 -2.05 10.26
CA SER A 132 -23.59 -1.81 9.67
C SER A 132 -23.70 -2.35 8.25
N GLU A 133 -24.93 -2.60 7.79
CA GLU A 133 -25.19 -3.09 6.43
C GLU A 133 -24.70 -2.12 5.36
N ASP A 134 -24.89 -0.82 5.59
CA ASP A 134 -24.41 0.24 4.68
C ASP A 134 -22.87 0.25 4.60
N GLU A 135 -22.18 0.14 5.74
CA GLU A 135 -20.72 0.07 5.80
C GLU A 135 -20.16 -1.20 5.14
N GLN A 136 -20.83 -2.34 5.32
CA GLN A 136 -20.46 -3.59 4.67
C GLN A 136 -20.68 -3.55 3.16
N THR A 137 -21.74 -2.89 2.71
CA THR A 137 -22.01 -2.63 1.29
C THR A 137 -20.95 -1.72 0.70
N ALA A 138 -20.62 -0.61 1.37
CA ALA A 138 -19.54 0.29 0.97
C ALA A 138 -18.20 -0.44 0.86
N LEU A 139 -17.84 -1.26 1.84
CA LEU A 139 -16.61 -2.06 1.79
C LEU A 139 -16.63 -3.07 0.64
N ALA A 140 -17.76 -3.73 0.38
CA ALA A 140 -17.91 -4.63 -0.77
C ALA A 140 -17.71 -3.89 -2.11
N GLU A 141 -18.22 -2.67 -2.24
CA GLU A 141 -18.02 -1.84 -3.44
C GLU A 141 -16.57 -1.39 -3.60
N VAL A 142 -15.89 -1.05 -2.51
CA VAL A 142 -14.44 -0.77 -2.51
C VAL A 142 -13.66 -1.99 -2.99
N ILE A 143 -13.95 -3.18 -2.47
CA ILE A 143 -13.33 -4.44 -2.89
C ILE A 143 -13.58 -4.70 -4.39
N ALA A 144 -14.79 -4.43 -4.87
CA ALA A 144 -15.12 -4.56 -6.28
C ALA A 144 -14.30 -3.60 -7.15
N ILE A 145 -14.10 -2.35 -6.72
CA ILE A 145 -13.23 -1.37 -7.41
C ILE A 145 -11.78 -1.86 -7.45
N VAL A 146 -11.26 -2.37 -6.34
CA VAL A 146 -9.89 -2.92 -6.25
C VAL A 146 -9.70 -4.07 -7.26
N ASN A 147 -10.66 -4.99 -7.34
CA ASN A 147 -10.55 -6.21 -8.13
C ASN A 147 -11.05 -6.11 -9.58
N ARG A 148 -11.71 -5.01 -9.98
CA ARG A 148 -12.35 -4.86 -11.30
C ARG A 148 -11.44 -5.18 -12.49
N GLU A 149 -10.16 -4.85 -12.38
CA GLU A 149 -9.17 -5.08 -13.45
C GLU A 149 -8.35 -6.36 -13.24
N ALA A 150 -8.34 -6.92 -12.03
CA ALA A 150 -7.58 -8.12 -11.70
C ALA A 150 -8.24 -9.41 -12.23
N MET A 151 -9.55 -9.38 -12.47
CA MET A 151 -10.33 -10.52 -12.97
C MET A 151 -10.54 -10.54 -14.49
N ALA A 152 -10.05 -9.51 -15.21
CA ALA A 152 -9.91 -9.58 -16.66
C ALA A 152 -8.66 -10.44 -16.98
N GLN A 153 -8.84 -11.76 -17.11
CA GLN A 153 -7.73 -12.67 -17.37
C GLN A 153 -7.20 -12.59 -18.83
N PRO A 154 -5.93 -12.96 -19.05
CA PRO A 154 -5.22 -12.81 -20.31
C PRO A 154 -5.77 -13.80 -21.35
N GLY A 155 -6.43 -13.27 -22.37
CA GLY A 155 -7.10 -14.07 -23.40
C GLY A 155 -7.89 -13.27 -24.44
N GLU A 156 -7.90 -11.93 -24.34
CA GLU A 156 -8.29 -11.01 -25.41
C GLU A 156 -7.22 -9.93 -25.58
#